data_AF-A0A4Y8RN75-F1
#
_entry.id   AF-A0A4Y8RN75-F1
#
_cell.length_a   1.000
_cell.length_b   1.000
_cell.length_c   1.000
_cell.angle_alpha   90.00
_cell.angle_beta   90.00
_cell.angle_gamma   90.00
#
_symmetry.space_group_name_H-M   'P 1'
#
loop_
_entity.id
_entity.type
_entity.pdbx_description
1 polymer ?
#
loop_
_entity_poly.entity_id
_entity_poly.type
_entity_poly.pdbx_seq_one_letter_code
_entity_poly.pdbx_strand_id
1 'polypeptide(L)'
;MMLRLAAAALGISFSLVSAMLFADSLRSRPAIAAAASVVADPQSWRGSGDTLDRYLSEQPLPGRCNRDGERSLVILELTRLDLLAADKSVSPLRLEQLRSGALARARHALACAPQDGGSWLYLAMLQQASGERRAEILHSLQLSRRFAPNAAFVLKQRLRFAGRLWSAEINGPRDPLGDLIVDDLTVLAEAGSLSDRKAIVAVLGPKIAPLLERVRSAAALSDAQ
;
A
#
# COMPACT_ATOMS: atom_id res chain seq x y z
N MET A 1 -23.51 37.91 -32.70
CA MET A 1 -22.06 37.62 -32.82
C MET A 1 -21.45 37.13 -31.50
N MET A 2 -21.72 37.78 -30.35
CA MET A 2 -21.14 37.41 -29.05
C MET A 2 -21.43 35.96 -28.60
N LEU A 3 -22.64 35.43 -28.82
CA LEU A 3 -22.99 34.04 -28.43
C LEU A 3 -22.13 32.97 -29.13
N ARG A 4 -21.76 33.19 -30.41
CA ARG A 4 -20.93 32.23 -31.18
C ARG A 4 -19.48 32.22 -30.70
N LEU A 5 -18.94 33.38 -30.34
CA LEU A 5 -17.59 33.50 -29.77
C LEU A 5 -17.51 32.85 -28.39
N ALA A 6 -18.54 33.05 -27.53
CA ALA A 6 -18.62 32.39 -26.23
C ALA A 6 -18.68 30.86 -26.36
N ALA A 7 -19.51 30.35 -27.29
CA ALA A 7 -19.60 28.91 -27.54
C ALA A 7 -18.28 28.31 -28.07
N ALA A 8 -17.60 29.01 -28.98
CA ALA A 8 -16.29 28.59 -29.49
C ALA A 8 -15.22 28.56 -28.40
N ALA A 9 -15.18 29.58 -27.53
CA ALA A 9 -14.25 29.63 -26.40
C ALA A 9 -14.48 28.47 -25.41
N LEU A 10 -15.74 28.19 -25.05
CA LEU A 10 -16.08 27.04 -24.20
C LEU A 10 -15.68 25.71 -24.84
N GLY A 11 -15.91 25.54 -26.15
CA GLY A 11 -15.50 24.35 -26.88
C GLY A 11 -13.98 24.12 -26.82
N ILE A 12 -13.19 25.16 -27.06
CA ILE A 12 -11.72 25.09 -27.00
C ILE A 12 -11.25 24.77 -25.58
N SER A 13 -11.79 25.47 -24.57
CA SER A 13 -11.44 25.20 -23.17
C SER A 13 -11.75 23.76 -22.76
N PHE A 14 -12.91 23.25 -23.15
CA PHE A 14 -13.29 21.86 -22.90
C PHE A 14 -12.32 20.88 -23.58
N SER A 15 -12.01 21.07 -24.87
CA SER A 15 -11.06 20.23 -25.59
C SER A 15 -9.66 20.23 -24.97
N LEU A 16 -9.17 21.38 -24.50
CA LEU A 16 -7.87 21.49 -23.82
C LEU A 16 -7.87 20.73 -22.49
N VAL A 17 -8.93 20.86 -21.68
CA VAL A 17 -9.06 20.11 -20.42
C VAL A 17 -9.11 18.60 -20.70
N SER A 18 -9.89 18.16 -21.69
CA SER A 18 -9.95 16.74 -22.07
C SER A 18 -8.59 16.21 -22.55
N ALA A 19 -7.87 16.97 -23.38
CA ALA A 19 -6.53 16.60 -23.85
C ALA A 19 -5.53 16.50 -22.67
N MET A 20 -5.61 17.41 -21.71
CA MET A 20 -4.78 17.36 -20.49
C MET A 20 -5.10 16.12 -19.63
N LEU A 21 -6.38 15.81 -19.40
CA LEU A 21 -6.79 14.62 -18.64
C LEU A 21 -6.38 13.32 -19.34
N PHE A 22 -6.48 13.28 -20.67
CA PHE A 22 -6.05 12.13 -21.45
C PHE A 22 -4.52 11.94 -21.40
N ALA A 23 -3.76 13.03 -21.55
CA ALA A 23 -2.31 12.99 -21.42
C ALA A 23 -1.87 12.52 -20.03
N ASP A 24 -2.56 12.94 -18.97
CA ASP A 24 -2.29 12.48 -17.60
C ASP A 24 -2.56 10.98 -17.44
N SER A 25 -3.72 10.51 -17.90
CA SER A 25 -4.06 9.08 -17.92
C SER A 25 -3.02 8.25 -18.69
N LEU A 26 -2.53 8.74 -19.82
CA LEU A 26 -1.50 8.02 -20.59
C LEU A 26 -0.17 7.91 -19.83
N ARG A 27 0.19 8.92 -19.02
CA ARG A 27 1.41 8.89 -18.20
C ARG A 27 1.31 7.93 -17.03
N SER A 28 0.15 7.81 -16.38
CA SER A 28 -0.02 6.95 -15.20
C SER A 28 -0.24 5.47 -15.55
N ARG A 29 -0.73 5.16 -16.75
CA ARG A 29 -1.06 3.79 -17.19
C ARG A 29 0.09 2.79 -17.04
N PRO A 30 1.33 3.08 -17.46
CA PRO A 30 2.45 2.14 -17.29
C PRO A 30 2.71 1.81 -15.82
N ALA A 31 2.70 2.81 -14.94
CA ALA A 31 2.89 2.60 -13.51
C ALA A 31 1.76 1.75 -12.92
N ILE A 32 0.50 2.03 -13.30
CA ILE A 32 -0.68 1.28 -12.85
C ILE A 32 -0.59 -0.19 -13.28
N ALA A 33 -0.28 -0.45 -14.55
CA ALA A 33 -0.15 -1.80 -15.07
C ALA A 33 1.02 -2.57 -14.41
N ALA A 34 2.17 -1.92 -14.26
CA ALA A 34 3.33 -2.51 -13.60
C ALA A 34 3.04 -2.84 -12.13
N ALA A 35 2.45 -1.90 -11.37
CA ALA A 35 2.07 -2.12 -9.98
C ALA A 35 1.04 -3.26 -9.84
N ALA A 36 0.06 -3.35 -10.74
CA ALA A 36 -0.90 -4.45 -10.75
C ALA A 36 -0.21 -5.80 -11.00
N SER A 37 0.74 -5.85 -11.92
CA SER A 37 1.56 -7.05 -12.19
C SER A 37 2.39 -7.46 -10.98
N VAL A 38 3.08 -6.50 -10.32
CA VAL A 38 3.84 -6.74 -9.09
C VAL A 38 2.95 -7.36 -8.01
N VAL A 39 1.75 -6.79 -7.79
CA VAL A 39 0.83 -7.27 -6.75
C VAL A 39 0.29 -8.67 -7.08
N ALA A 40 0.04 -8.96 -8.36
CA ALA A 40 -0.48 -10.25 -8.81
C ALA A 40 0.58 -11.37 -8.74
N ASP A 41 1.80 -11.09 -9.19
CA ASP A 41 2.91 -12.04 -9.19
C ASP A 41 4.25 -11.35 -8.85
N PRO A 42 4.57 -11.19 -7.56
CA PRO A 42 5.83 -10.59 -7.14
C PRO A 42 7.07 -11.38 -7.60
N GLN A 43 6.93 -12.67 -7.90
CA GLN A 43 8.07 -13.52 -8.25
C GLN A 43 8.56 -13.27 -9.68
N SER A 44 7.64 -12.91 -10.58
CA SER A 44 7.97 -12.51 -11.95
C SER A 44 8.90 -11.29 -12.03
N TRP A 45 8.97 -10.49 -10.97
CA TRP A 45 9.81 -9.29 -10.89
C TRP A 45 11.21 -9.53 -10.29
N ARG A 46 11.56 -10.76 -9.90
CA ARG A 46 12.92 -11.08 -9.43
C ARG A 46 13.95 -10.69 -10.49
N GLY A 47 15.02 -10.01 -10.06
CA GLY A 47 16.07 -9.52 -10.97
C GLY A 47 15.69 -8.29 -11.79
N SER A 48 14.51 -7.71 -11.60
CA SER A 48 14.09 -6.48 -12.30
C SER A 48 14.48 -5.18 -11.57
N GLY A 49 15.40 -5.26 -10.60
CA GLY A 49 15.81 -4.13 -9.76
C GLY A 49 16.32 -2.94 -10.58
N ASP A 50 17.27 -3.18 -11.49
CA ASP A 50 17.85 -2.13 -12.33
C ASP A 50 16.85 -1.52 -13.32
N THR A 51 15.99 -2.36 -13.91
CA THR A 51 14.91 -1.90 -14.80
C THR A 51 13.98 -0.96 -14.07
N LEU A 52 13.61 -1.32 -12.83
CA LEU A 52 12.72 -0.52 -12.01
C LEU A 52 13.40 0.74 -11.48
N ASP A 53 14.68 0.69 -11.13
CA ASP A 53 15.45 1.87 -10.73
C ASP A 53 15.55 2.90 -11.86
N ARG A 54 15.82 2.46 -13.08
CA ARG A 54 15.83 3.32 -14.26
C ARG A 54 14.46 3.95 -14.49
N TYR A 55 13.41 3.12 -14.53
CA TYR A 55 12.04 3.59 -14.75
C TYR A 55 11.62 4.65 -13.73
N LEU A 56 11.86 4.40 -12.43
CA LEU A 56 11.46 5.31 -11.35
C LEU A 56 12.31 6.57 -11.28
N SER A 57 13.58 6.51 -11.71
CA SER A 57 14.46 7.68 -11.78
C SER A 57 14.07 8.65 -12.91
N GLU A 58 13.43 8.15 -13.96
CA GLU A 58 12.89 8.96 -15.06
C GLU A 58 11.48 9.50 -14.78
N GLN A 59 10.81 9.02 -13.72
CA GLN A 59 9.49 9.53 -13.39
C GLN A 59 9.59 10.96 -12.87
N PRO A 60 8.83 11.91 -13.45
CA PRO A 60 8.83 13.28 -12.97
C PRO A 60 8.38 13.34 -11.50
N LEU A 61 8.85 14.36 -10.80
CA LEU A 61 8.29 14.72 -9.50
C LEU A 61 6.78 14.93 -9.65
N PRO A 62 5.99 14.50 -8.66
CA PRO A 62 4.56 14.46 -8.81
C PRO A 62 3.98 15.89 -8.91
N GLY A 63 3.29 16.15 -10.03
CA GLY A 63 2.80 17.50 -10.38
C GLY A 63 1.29 17.66 -10.30
N ARG A 64 0.52 16.56 -10.40
CA ARG A 64 -0.95 16.56 -10.28
C ARG A 64 -1.39 15.33 -9.50
N CYS A 65 -2.45 15.49 -8.71
CA CYS A 65 -2.99 14.42 -7.90
C CYS A 65 -3.82 13.43 -8.74
N ASN A 66 -3.20 12.30 -9.09
CA ASN A 66 -3.87 11.13 -9.64
C ASN A 66 -3.71 9.97 -8.65
N ARG A 67 -4.75 9.71 -7.83
CA ARG A 67 -4.70 8.72 -6.74
C ARG A 67 -4.14 7.37 -7.19
N ASP A 68 -4.67 6.83 -8.28
CA ASP A 68 -4.31 5.47 -8.71
C ASP A 68 -2.88 5.44 -9.26
N GLY A 69 -2.47 6.48 -10.01
CA GLY A 69 -1.09 6.65 -10.46
C GLY A 69 -0.09 6.78 -9.30
N GLU A 70 -0.37 7.66 -8.35
CA GLU A 70 0.50 7.89 -7.18
C GLU A 70 0.64 6.64 -6.31
N ARG A 71 -0.48 5.96 -6.00
CA ARG A 71 -0.45 4.68 -5.28
C ARG A 71 0.40 3.64 -6.01
N SER A 72 0.24 3.53 -7.33
CA SER A 72 1.01 2.59 -8.14
C SER A 72 2.49 2.89 -8.12
N LEU A 73 2.89 4.16 -8.17
CA LEU A 73 4.30 4.53 -8.03
C LEU A 73 4.83 4.17 -6.64
N VAL A 74 4.06 4.33 -5.56
CA VAL A 74 4.48 3.90 -4.21
C VAL A 74 4.68 2.38 -4.13
N ILE A 75 3.82 1.58 -4.75
CA ILE A 75 4.00 0.11 -4.84
C ILE A 75 5.31 -0.23 -5.55
N LEU A 76 5.59 0.45 -6.66
CA LEU A 76 6.82 0.25 -7.44
C LEU A 76 8.06 0.69 -6.64
N GLU A 77 7.98 1.79 -5.88
CA GLU A 77 9.07 2.24 -5.00
C GLU A 77 9.41 1.19 -3.93
N LEU A 78 8.39 0.64 -3.28
CA LEU A 78 8.57 -0.42 -2.28
C LEU A 78 9.20 -1.67 -2.92
N THR A 79 8.74 -2.04 -4.12
CA THR A 79 9.27 -3.19 -4.86
C THR A 79 10.72 -2.97 -5.29
N ARG A 80 11.06 -1.75 -5.72
CA ARG A 80 12.44 -1.35 -6.03
C ARG A 80 13.34 -1.54 -4.83
N LEU A 81 12.90 -1.09 -3.66
CA LEU A 81 13.66 -1.23 -2.43
C LEU A 81 13.87 -2.71 -2.05
N ASP A 82 12.83 -3.53 -2.14
CA ASP A 82 12.94 -4.96 -1.83
C ASP A 82 13.92 -5.68 -2.78
N LEU A 83 13.85 -5.38 -4.08
CA LEU A 83 14.73 -5.99 -5.08
C LEU A 83 16.18 -5.54 -4.92
N LEU A 84 16.42 -4.24 -4.72
CA LEU A 84 17.77 -3.70 -4.58
C LEU A 84 18.40 -4.02 -3.21
N ALA A 85 17.60 -4.15 -2.14
CA ALA A 85 18.11 -4.58 -0.84
C ALA A 85 18.56 -6.04 -0.84
N ALA A 86 18.02 -6.88 -1.74
CA ALA A 86 18.46 -8.25 -1.94
C ALA A 86 19.77 -8.33 -2.75
N ASP A 87 20.11 -7.29 -3.51
CA ASP A 87 21.35 -7.19 -4.27
C ASP A 87 22.49 -6.66 -3.40
N LYS A 88 23.48 -7.53 -3.14
CA LYS A 88 24.64 -7.21 -2.30
C LYS A 88 25.60 -6.18 -2.93
N SER A 89 25.45 -5.88 -4.21
CA SER A 89 26.27 -4.88 -4.91
C SER A 89 25.80 -3.44 -4.66
N VAL A 90 24.55 -3.25 -4.23
CA VAL A 90 23.97 -1.93 -3.99
C VAL A 90 24.50 -1.37 -2.67
N SER A 91 25.04 -0.14 -2.71
CA SER A 91 25.61 0.48 -1.52
C SER A 91 24.54 0.83 -0.48
N PRO A 92 24.83 0.72 0.83
CA PRO A 92 23.89 1.11 1.88
C PRO A 92 23.45 2.57 1.78
N LEU A 93 24.36 3.47 1.37
CA LEU A 93 24.05 4.89 1.16
C LEU A 93 23.02 5.08 0.03
N ARG A 94 23.12 4.33 -1.07
CA ARG A 94 22.15 4.38 -2.16
C ARG A 94 20.78 3.90 -1.68
N LEU A 95 20.71 2.80 -0.93
CA LEU A 95 19.46 2.31 -0.36
C LEU A 95 18.80 3.35 0.55
N GLU A 96 19.58 4.08 1.34
CA GLU A 96 19.05 5.12 2.22
C GLU A 96 18.45 6.32 1.46
N GLN A 97 19.11 6.75 0.38
CA GLN A 97 18.57 7.78 -0.51
C GLN A 97 17.26 7.33 -1.17
N LEU A 98 17.20 6.07 -1.62
CA LEU A 98 16.00 5.50 -2.24
C LEU A 98 14.83 5.41 -1.25
N ARG A 99 15.10 5.01 0.00
CA ARG A 99 14.09 4.99 1.08
C ARG A 99 13.51 6.36 1.36
N SER A 100 14.37 7.37 1.47
CA SER A 100 13.95 8.76 1.68
C SER A 100 13.06 9.26 0.53
N GLY A 101 13.43 8.96 -0.72
CA GLY A 101 12.62 9.29 -1.89
C GLY A 101 11.28 8.57 -1.92
N ALA A 102 11.25 7.28 -1.58
CA ALA A 102 10.03 6.48 -1.50
C ALA A 102 9.07 7.00 -0.41
N LEU A 103 9.59 7.36 0.76
CA LEU A 103 8.80 7.98 1.83
C LEU A 103 8.21 9.33 1.41
N ALA A 104 9.00 10.18 0.73
CA ALA A 104 8.50 11.44 0.20
C ALA A 104 7.38 11.23 -0.82
N ARG A 105 7.52 10.24 -1.71
CA ARG A 105 6.49 9.87 -2.68
C ARG A 105 5.21 9.36 -2.00
N ALA A 106 5.34 8.48 -1.00
CA ALA A 106 4.19 7.97 -0.24
C ALA A 106 3.43 9.08 0.49
N ARG A 107 4.15 10.03 1.12
CA ARG A 107 3.55 11.21 1.76
C ARG A 107 2.84 12.10 0.74
N HIS A 108 3.41 12.28 -0.46
CA HIS A 108 2.75 13.01 -1.54
C HIS A 108 1.45 12.31 -2.01
N ALA A 109 1.50 11.00 -2.24
CA ALA A 109 0.33 10.21 -2.61
C ALA A 109 -0.81 10.37 -1.59
N LEU A 110 -0.48 10.38 -0.29
CA LEU A 110 -1.43 10.61 0.79
C LEU A 110 -1.90 12.06 0.91
N ALA A 111 -1.09 13.05 0.55
CA ALA A 111 -1.55 14.44 0.43
C ALA A 111 -2.60 14.57 -0.68
N CYS A 112 -2.47 13.80 -1.77
CA CYS A 112 -3.43 13.75 -2.86
C CYS A 112 -4.69 12.94 -2.53
N ALA A 113 -4.57 11.88 -1.74
CA ALA A 113 -5.69 11.00 -1.38
C ALA A 113 -5.57 10.52 0.08
N PRO A 114 -5.89 11.37 1.07
CA PRO A 114 -5.69 11.05 2.48
C PRO A 114 -6.60 9.92 2.99
N GLN A 115 -7.65 9.58 2.23
CA GLN A 115 -8.58 8.48 2.53
C GLN A 115 -8.23 7.18 1.78
N ASP A 116 -7.05 7.08 1.14
CA ASP A 116 -6.62 5.83 0.51
C ASP A 116 -5.94 4.91 1.53
N GLY A 117 -6.72 3.97 2.09
CA GLY A 117 -6.21 3.02 3.07
C GLY A 117 -5.13 2.07 2.54
N GLY A 118 -5.03 1.87 1.21
CA GLY A 118 -3.93 1.13 0.59
C GLY A 118 -2.62 1.91 0.64
N SER A 119 -2.66 3.21 0.32
CA SER A 119 -1.50 4.10 0.41
C SER A 119 -0.97 4.23 1.84
N TRP A 120 -1.85 4.26 2.85
CA TRP A 120 -1.44 4.22 4.26
C TRP A 120 -0.73 2.91 4.64
N LEU A 121 -1.15 1.77 4.08
CA LEU A 121 -0.46 0.49 4.30
C LEU A 121 0.96 0.52 3.70
N TYR A 122 1.11 1.01 2.47
CA TYR A 122 2.43 1.10 1.83
C TYR A 122 3.34 2.10 2.53
N LEU A 123 2.81 3.20 3.07
CA LEU A 123 3.59 4.09 3.94
C LEU A 123 4.12 3.34 5.17
N ALA A 124 3.30 2.53 5.85
CA ALA A 124 3.73 1.75 7.00
C ALA A 124 4.87 0.77 6.64
N MET A 125 4.79 0.13 5.46
CA MET A 125 5.85 -0.76 4.96
C MET A 125 7.15 0.00 4.69
N LEU A 126 7.07 1.19 4.07
CA LEU A 126 8.24 2.03 3.80
C LEU A 126 8.85 2.60 5.09
N GLN A 127 8.03 2.98 6.07
CA GLN A 127 8.48 3.41 7.39
C GLN A 127 9.28 2.31 8.07
N GLN A 128 8.79 1.07 8.07
CA GLN A 128 9.54 -0.07 8.59
C GLN A 128 10.84 -0.29 7.83
N ALA A 129 10.81 -0.25 6.50
CA ALA A 129 12.00 -0.43 5.67
C ALA A 129 13.07 0.66 5.90
N SER A 130 12.65 1.83 6.41
CA SER A 130 13.51 2.98 6.72
C SER A 130 13.92 3.07 8.19
N GLY A 131 13.51 2.11 9.02
CA GLY A 131 13.83 2.13 10.46
C GLY A 131 13.12 3.25 11.24
N GLU A 132 11.97 3.73 10.75
CA GLU A 132 11.15 4.71 11.46
C GLU A 132 10.61 4.14 12.78
N ARG A 133 10.22 5.02 13.71
CA ARG A 133 9.74 4.62 15.03
C ARG A 133 8.49 3.77 14.92
N ARG A 134 8.37 2.74 15.77
CA ARG A 134 7.18 1.86 15.86
C ARG A 134 5.85 2.62 15.95
N ALA A 135 5.81 3.73 16.69
CA ALA A 135 4.61 4.55 16.82
C ALA A 135 4.11 5.10 15.47
N GLU A 136 5.03 5.48 14.56
CA GLU A 136 4.70 5.98 13.23
C GLU A 136 4.13 4.86 12.34
N ILE A 137 4.75 3.68 12.40
CA ILE A 137 4.30 2.50 11.65
C ILE A 137 2.89 2.08 12.12
N LEU A 138 2.67 2.02 13.43
CA LEU A 138 1.36 1.71 14.00
C LEU A 138 0.31 2.75 13.63
N HIS A 139 0.66 4.03 13.65
CA HIS A 139 -0.24 5.10 13.24
C HIS A 139 -0.68 4.93 11.78
N SER A 140 0.26 4.67 10.86
CA SER A 140 -0.05 4.41 9.45
C SER A 140 -0.92 3.15 9.27
N LEU A 141 -0.68 2.08 10.04
CA LEU A 141 -1.51 0.87 10.01
C LEU A 141 -2.93 1.13 10.52
N GLN A 142 -3.10 1.92 11.58
CA GLN A 142 -4.40 2.33 12.09
C GLN A 142 -5.19 3.15 11.04
N LEU A 143 -4.51 4.06 10.34
CA LEU A 143 -5.12 4.84 9.27
C LEU A 143 -5.49 3.98 8.06
N SER A 144 -4.63 3.00 7.70
CA SER A 144 -4.97 1.99 6.69
C SER A 144 -6.24 1.24 7.05
N ARG A 145 -6.36 0.77 8.30
CA ARG A 145 -7.57 0.09 8.78
C ARG A 145 -8.79 0.99 8.73
N ARG A 146 -8.67 2.24 9.18
CA ARG A 146 -9.76 3.21 9.20
C ARG A 146 -10.33 3.47 7.80
N PHE A 147 -9.47 3.63 6.80
CA PHE A 147 -9.88 4.03 5.45
C PHE A 147 -10.10 2.86 4.49
N ALA A 148 -9.61 1.66 4.84
CA ALA A 148 -9.83 0.44 4.09
C ALA A 148 -10.12 -0.75 5.03
N PRO A 149 -11.24 -0.71 5.79
CA PRO A 149 -11.57 -1.76 6.75
C PRO A 149 -11.95 -3.06 6.04
N ASN A 150 -12.72 -2.96 4.95
CA ASN A 150 -13.31 -4.11 4.24
C ASN A 150 -12.67 -4.39 2.88
N ALA A 151 -11.60 -3.68 2.52
CA ALA A 151 -10.93 -3.89 1.23
C ALA A 151 -10.08 -5.16 1.29
N ALA A 152 -10.62 -6.27 0.79
CA ALA A 152 -10.03 -7.61 0.92
C ALA A 152 -8.53 -7.66 0.55
N PHE A 153 -8.11 -6.97 -0.52
CA PHE A 153 -6.69 -6.95 -0.91
C PHE A 153 -5.81 -6.23 0.12
N VAL A 154 -6.25 -5.05 0.63
CA VAL A 154 -5.52 -4.27 1.64
C VAL A 154 -5.45 -5.07 2.94
N LEU A 155 -6.58 -5.65 3.35
CA LEU A 155 -6.69 -6.43 4.58
C LEU A 155 -5.72 -7.62 4.54
N LYS A 156 -5.70 -8.41 3.46
CA LYS A 156 -4.74 -9.52 3.31
C LYS A 156 -3.28 -9.04 3.40
N GLN A 157 -2.94 -7.95 2.72
CA GLN A 157 -1.58 -7.40 2.77
C GLN A 157 -1.23 -6.88 4.16
N ARG A 158 -2.17 -6.20 4.83
CA ARG A 158 -2.02 -5.68 6.19
C ARG A 158 -1.81 -6.81 7.19
N LEU A 159 -2.60 -7.87 7.15
CA LEU A 159 -2.39 -9.06 8.00
C LEU A 159 -1.01 -9.68 7.80
N ARG A 160 -0.59 -9.88 6.54
CA ARG A 160 0.74 -10.44 6.24
C ARG A 160 1.86 -9.55 6.80
N PHE A 161 1.75 -8.23 6.65
CA PHE A 161 2.77 -7.30 7.13
C PHE A 161 2.75 -7.15 8.65
N ALA A 162 1.60 -6.82 9.23
CA ALA A 162 1.41 -6.65 10.67
C ALA A 162 1.78 -7.92 11.43
N GLY A 163 1.41 -9.09 10.95
CA GLY A 163 1.76 -10.31 11.67
C GLY A 163 3.22 -10.75 11.48
N ARG A 164 3.92 -10.34 10.42
CA ARG A 164 5.40 -10.46 10.37
C ARG A 164 6.07 -9.58 11.41
N LEU A 165 5.64 -8.31 11.51
CA LEU A 165 6.11 -7.38 12.54
C LEU A 165 5.85 -7.95 13.95
N TRP A 166 4.63 -8.42 14.18
CA TRP A 166 4.22 -8.97 15.46
C TRP A 166 5.02 -10.22 15.86
N SER A 167 5.31 -11.10 14.90
CA SER A 167 6.09 -12.33 15.13
C SER A 167 7.59 -12.09 15.32
N ALA A 168 8.14 -11.01 14.75
CA ALA A 168 9.55 -10.63 14.88
C ALA A 168 9.88 -10.01 16.24
N GLU A 169 8.88 -9.45 16.92
CA GLU A 169 9.07 -8.71 18.17
C GLU A 169 8.64 -9.55 19.40
N ILE A 170 9.19 -9.23 20.57
CA ILE A 170 8.74 -9.77 21.85
C ILE A 170 7.51 -8.95 22.27
N ASN A 171 6.34 -9.35 21.79
CA ASN A 171 5.09 -8.64 22.08
C ASN A 171 4.34 -9.26 23.26
N GLY A 172 3.77 -8.38 24.09
CA GLY A 172 2.88 -8.77 25.17
C GLY A 172 1.42 -8.96 24.69
N PRO A 173 0.53 -9.50 25.55
CA PRO A 173 -0.86 -9.81 25.21
C PRO A 173 -1.76 -8.63 24.82
N ARG A 174 -1.36 -7.39 25.16
CA ARG A 174 -2.10 -6.13 24.92
C ARG A 174 -1.32 -5.17 24.02
N ASP A 175 -0.77 -5.70 22.95
CA ASP A 175 -0.06 -4.92 21.93
C ASP A 175 -1.06 -4.37 20.89
N PRO A 176 -1.05 -3.05 20.60
CA PRO A 176 -1.90 -2.44 19.57
C PRO A 176 -1.82 -3.13 18.21
N LEU A 177 -0.68 -3.74 17.87
CA LEU A 177 -0.54 -4.51 16.63
C LEU A 177 -1.32 -5.82 16.67
N GLY A 178 -1.34 -6.50 17.83
CA GLY A 178 -2.15 -7.69 18.06
C GLY A 178 -3.64 -7.38 17.95
N ASP A 179 -4.09 -6.26 18.50
CA ASP A 179 -5.49 -5.83 18.40
C ASP A 179 -5.89 -5.54 16.95
N LEU A 180 -5.02 -4.87 16.18
CA LEU A 180 -5.22 -4.66 14.75
C LEU A 180 -5.34 -5.99 13.98
N ILE A 181 -4.49 -6.98 14.29
CA ILE A 181 -4.53 -8.30 13.66
C ILE A 181 -5.83 -9.03 14.00
N VAL A 182 -6.27 -8.99 15.26
CA VAL A 182 -7.55 -9.60 15.67
C VAL A 182 -8.71 -8.97 14.91
N ASP A 183 -8.78 -7.65 14.85
CA ASP A 183 -9.86 -6.94 14.15
C ASP A 183 -9.90 -7.32 12.66
N ASP A 184 -8.76 -7.32 11.97
CA ASP A 184 -8.67 -7.71 10.55
C ASP A 184 -9.08 -9.17 10.33
N LEU A 185 -8.69 -10.08 11.24
CA LEU A 185 -9.09 -11.49 11.17
C LEU A 185 -10.59 -11.68 11.39
N THR A 186 -11.20 -10.89 12.27
CA THR A 186 -12.65 -10.87 12.51
C THR A 186 -13.39 -10.39 11.27
N VAL A 187 -12.95 -9.32 10.63
CA VAL A 187 -13.57 -8.83 9.37
C VAL A 187 -13.51 -9.89 8.26
N LEU A 188 -12.38 -10.60 8.11
CA LEU A 188 -12.29 -11.71 7.16
C LEU A 188 -13.17 -12.91 7.53
N ALA A 189 -13.32 -13.17 8.82
CA ALA A 189 -14.19 -14.23 9.33
C ALA A 189 -15.64 -13.97 8.95
N GLU A 190 -16.12 -12.75 9.20
CA GLU A 190 -17.49 -12.31 8.88
C GLU A 190 -17.75 -12.32 7.37
N ALA A 191 -16.74 -12.00 6.56
CA ALA A 191 -16.84 -12.05 5.10
C ALA A 191 -16.88 -13.48 4.52
N GLY A 192 -16.83 -14.54 5.35
CA GLY A 192 -16.93 -15.93 4.90
C GLY A 192 -15.70 -16.47 4.15
N SER A 193 -14.57 -15.74 4.15
CA SER A 193 -13.38 -16.14 3.40
C SER A 193 -12.50 -17.14 4.17
N LEU A 194 -12.98 -18.37 4.29
CA LEU A 194 -12.28 -19.45 5.01
C LEU A 194 -11.01 -19.95 4.32
N SER A 195 -10.94 -19.90 2.98
CA SER A 195 -9.73 -20.26 2.22
C SER A 195 -8.57 -19.30 2.54
N ASP A 196 -8.87 -18.02 2.77
CA ASP A 196 -7.89 -17.02 3.15
C ASP A 196 -7.35 -17.24 4.57
N ARG A 197 -8.18 -17.74 5.52
CA ARG A 197 -7.73 -18.03 6.88
C ARG A 197 -6.54 -18.99 6.90
N LYS A 198 -6.58 -20.08 6.13
CA LYS A 198 -5.47 -21.05 6.08
C LYS A 198 -4.18 -20.40 5.57
N ALA A 199 -4.27 -19.63 4.49
CA ALA A 199 -3.12 -18.93 3.92
C ALA A 199 -2.54 -17.88 4.89
N ILE A 200 -3.41 -17.17 5.62
CA ILE A 200 -3.00 -16.16 6.60
C ILE A 200 -2.34 -16.83 7.80
N VAL A 201 -2.94 -17.87 8.39
CA VAL A 201 -2.34 -18.62 9.50
C VAL A 201 -0.98 -19.21 9.11
N ALA A 202 -0.85 -19.72 7.88
CA ALA A 202 0.43 -20.22 7.36
C ALA A 202 1.52 -19.13 7.31
N VAL A 203 1.18 -17.89 6.94
CA VAL A 203 2.12 -16.77 6.92
C VAL A 203 2.48 -16.29 8.32
N LEU A 204 1.53 -16.35 9.26
CA LEU A 204 1.68 -15.79 10.60
C LEU A 204 2.34 -16.76 11.60
N GLY A 205 2.38 -18.05 11.26
CA GLY A 205 3.10 -19.07 12.02
C GLY A 205 2.44 -19.41 13.36
N PRO A 206 3.06 -20.28 14.19
CA PRO A 206 2.45 -20.80 15.42
C PRO A 206 2.24 -19.73 16.48
N LYS A 207 3.00 -18.63 16.44
CA LYS A 207 2.89 -17.54 17.41
C LYS A 207 1.50 -16.90 17.42
N ILE A 208 0.73 -17.00 16.33
CA ILE A 208 -0.60 -16.37 16.25
C ILE A 208 -1.70 -17.09 17.02
N ALA A 209 -1.45 -18.30 17.54
CA ALA A 209 -2.47 -19.08 18.25
C ALA A 209 -3.24 -18.28 19.32
N PRO A 210 -2.60 -17.46 20.18
CA PRO A 210 -3.33 -16.65 21.17
C PRO A 210 -4.28 -15.62 20.54
N LEU A 211 -3.92 -15.05 19.38
CA LEU A 211 -4.79 -14.10 18.67
C LEU A 211 -5.97 -14.82 18.01
N LEU A 212 -5.78 -16.05 17.52
CA LEU A 212 -6.88 -16.86 16.97
C LEU A 212 -7.92 -17.22 18.04
N GLU A 213 -7.50 -17.52 19.27
CA GLU A 213 -8.45 -17.77 20.36
C GLU A 213 -9.28 -16.52 20.70
N ARG A 214 -8.67 -15.33 20.61
CA ARG A 214 -9.39 -14.06 20.78
C ARG A 214 -10.46 -13.87 19.70
N VAL A 215 -10.12 -14.15 18.44
CA VAL A 215 -11.08 -14.09 17.31
C VAL A 215 -12.24 -15.07 17.52
N ARG A 216 -11.96 -16.32 17.94
CA ARG A 216 -13.01 -17.31 18.23
C ARG A 216 -13.92 -16.87 19.37
N SER A 217 -13.34 -16.33 20.43
CA SER A 217 -14.09 -15.83 21.58
C SER A 217 -15.00 -14.66 21.19
N ALA A 218 -14.52 -13.75 20.34
CA ALA A 218 -15.31 -12.64 19.80
C ALA A 218 -16.46 -13.13 18.90
N ALA A 219 -16.20 -14.10 18.03
CA ALA A 219 -17.23 -14.67 17.16
C ALA A 219 -18.33 -15.39 17.96
N ALA A 220 -17.97 -16.19 18.97
CA ALA A 220 -18.93 -16.88 19.82
C ALA A 220 -19.85 -15.92 20.60
N LEU A 221 -19.35 -14.74 20.96
CA LEU A 221 -20.16 -13.69 21.59
C LEU A 221 -21.14 -13.04 20.61
N SER A 222 -20.75 -12.91 19.33
CA SER A 222 -21.64 -12.37 18.28
C SER A 222 -22.78 -13.32 17.94
N ASP A 223 -22.56 -14.65 18.00
CA ASP A 223 -23.61 -15.64 17.70
C ASP A 223 -24.64 -15.79 18.83
N ALA A 224 -24.32 -15.31 20.04
CA ALA A 224 -25.18 -15.41 21.22
C ALA A 224 -26.13 -14.21 21.39
N GLN A 225 -26.01 -13.17 20.55
CA GLN A 225 -26.81 -11.95 20.56
C GLN A 225 -27.90 -11.98 19.50
#